data_AF-A0AAV5U3W6-F1
#
_entry.id   AF-A0AAV5U3W6-F1
#
_cell.length_a   1.000
_cell.length_b   1.000
_cell.length_c   1.000
_cell.angle_alpha   90.00
_cell.angle_beta   90.00
_cell.angle_gamma   90.00
#
_symmetry.space_group_name_H-M   'P 1'
#
loop_
_entity.id
_entity.type
_entity.pdbx_description
1 polymer ?
#
loop_
_entity_poly.entity_id
_entity_poly.type
_entity_poly.pdbx_seq_one_letter_code
_entity_poly.pdbx_strand_id
1 'polypeptide(L)'
;MEGYDFDDRFCNLVNGNMEGVDTLDLRKLATYVGMNENTATTIDRLDEEQYATLQRTLITVASGGQDPERGKFALRLLMNIGQRSESHSGCLPSSLLPQLRDLLLATRHVPECAAILTMAAHKLATTAALDQNLDTIVAAVGHLWMSVEDDQTRSWLSAFIARMLEVDGAFLANAFGELPSTAFTNLLHITEALCDALVVGGRSEGEFRMHANNVQMLVDIVRRAHFDYSDEAMEGPSTTTSSSISRFLSEYPNQLPLLLGSIASLATRRDLFGDVFSREGNEGLVEIIVEMLDVALYSEGDLQRAEDDIEEEERRRPEDRPQQAPAFQSARVISSASLSRMAAAFSPIEEHRGKTRERIGAMKCAAVRAIGNLSADCEPTRVRAGSAGAVILCLAAARRQEHDDPFVTQWSIAALRYLCLGCPENQEILAAIDTAPTSIIDRDNVLAQMGMRVVTVDDGPGKKRAKLEPL
;
A
#
# COMPACT_ATOMS: atom_id res chain seq x y z
N MET A 1 6.13 43.27 -19.80
CA MET A 1 7.07 43.00 -18.69
C MET A 1 8.30 43.91 -18.74
N GLU A 2 8.53 44.67 -19.82
CA GLU A 2 9.51 45.76 -19.81
C GLU A 2 9.11 46.81 -18.76
N GLY A 3 10.01 47.09 -17.81
CA GLY A 3 9.82 48.05 -16.73
C GLY A 3 9.40 47.50 -15.36
N TYR A 4 9.32 46.17 -15.16
CA TYR A 4 9.16 45.62 -13.81
C TYR A 4 10.51 45.55 -13.11
N ASP A 5 10.67 46.32 -12.02
CA ASP A 5 11.87 46.28 -11.19
C ASP A 5 11.87 45.01 -10.33
N PHE A 6 12.27 43.91 -10.95
CA PHE A 6 12.39 42.61 -10.30
C PHE A 6 13.41 42.65 -9.17
N ASP A 7 14.57 43.24 -9.41
CA ASP A 7 15.70 43.20 -8.48
C ASP A 7 15.36 43.92 -7.16
N ASP A 8 14.78 45.12 -7.21
CA ASP A 8 14.39 45.86 -6.00
C ASP A 8 13.32 45.11 -5.19
N ARG A 9 12.28 44.62 -5.87
CA ARG A 9 11.17 43.89 -5.22
C ARG A 9 11.62 42.53 -4.67
N PHE A 10 12.48 41.82 -5.37
CA PHE A 10 13.06 40.56 -4.91
C PHE A 10 14.00 40.79 -3.73
N CYS A 11 14.83 41.84 -3.76
CA CYS A 11 15.68 42.21 -2.63
C CYS A 11 14.87 42.56 -1.38
N ASN A 12 13.74 43.26 -1.51
CA ASN A 12 12.83 43.50 -0.39
C ASN A 12 12.31 42.20 0.24
N LEU A 13 11.94 41.21 -0.57
CA LEU A 13 11.51 39.89 -0.09
C LEU A 13 12.63 39.14 0.63
N VAL A 14 13.85 39.14 0.07
CA VAL A 14 15.03 38.49 0.67
C VAL A 14 15.34 39.07 2.05
N ASN A 15 15.15 40.39 2.22
CA ASN A 15 15.34 41.08 3.49
C ASN A 15 14.16 40.93 4.46
N GLY A 16 13.14 40.14 4.11
CA GLY A 16 11.94 39.94 4.94
C GLY A 16 10.99 41.14 4.97
N ASN A 17 11.16 42.12 4.08
CA ASN A 17 10.27 43.28 4.00
C ASN A 17 9.10 43.01 3.06
N MET A 18 7.90 42.84 3.65
CA MET A 18 6.65 42.64 2.90
C MET A 18 5.79 43.91 2.80
N GLU A 19 6.27 45.05 3.29
CA GLU A 19 5.52 46.32 3.18
C GLU A 19 5.31 46.69 1.71
N GLY A 20 4.04 46.88 1.34
CA GLY A 20 3.66 47.26 -0.03
C GLY A 20 3.65 46.14 -1.06
N VAL A 21 3.97 44.89 -0.70
CA VAL A 21 3.89 43.74 -1.63
C VAL A 21 2.49 43.13 -1.62
N ASP A 22 1.70 43.45 -2.65
CA ASP A 22 0.33 42.95 -2.81
C ASP A 22 0.27 41.60 -3.57
N THR A 23 -0.95 41.09 -3.77
CA THR A 23 -1.21 39.83 -4.49
C THR A 23 -0.81 39.89 -5.97
N LEU A 24 -0.98 41.06 -6.61
CA LEU A 24 -0.60 41.25 -8.01
C LEU A 24 0.92 41.23 -8.16
N ASP A 25 1.65 41.77 -7.20
CA ASP A 25 3.10 41.78 -7.16
C ASP A 25 3.67 40.37 -6.99
N LEU A 26 3.14 39.57 -6.04
CA LEU A 26 3.54 38.16 -5.90
C LEU A 26 3.24 37.35 -7.16
N ARG A 27 2.10 37.59 -7.81
CA ARG A 27 1.78 36.95 -9.10
C ARG A 27 2.78 37.30 -10.18
N LYS A 28 3.16 38.57 -10.30
CA LYS A 28 4.17 39.04 -11.27
C LYS A 28 5.54 38.42 -10.98
N LEU A 29 5.97 38.40 -9.73
CA LEU A 29 7.23 37.77 -9.32
C LEU A 29 7.23 36.27 -9.62
N ALA A 30 6.19 35.54 -9.19
CA ALA A 30 6.09 34.10 -9.45
C ALA A 30 6.15 33.81 -10.96
N THR A 31 5.43 34.59 -11.77
CA THR A 31 5.45 34.44 -13.24
C THR A 31 6.83 34.77 -13.81
N TYR A 32 7.47 35.85 -13.35
CA TYR A 32 8.78 36.27 -13.84
C TYR A 32 9.87 35.24 -13.53
N VAL A 33 9.96 34.76 -12.28
CA VAL A 33 10.90 33.68 -11.90
C VAL A 33 10.59 32.40 -12.65
N GLY A 34 9.31 32.09 -12.85
CA GLY A 34 8.88 30.93 -13.62
C GLY A 34 9.26 30.98 -15.11
N MET A 35 9.44 32.17 -15.71
CA MET A 35 9.67 32.32 -17.16
C MET A 35 11.07 32.81 -17.55
N ASN A 36 11.78 33.53 -16.67
CA ASN A 36 13.06 34.15 -17.02
C ASN A 36 14.25 33.35 -16.47
N GLU A 37 15.06 32.78 -17.37
CA GLU A 37 16.25 31.99 -17.04
C GLU A 37 17.32 32.78 -16.27
N ASN A 38 17.42 34.09 -16.48
CA ASN A 38 18.43 34.92 -15.80
C ASN A 38 18.21 34.98 -14.28
N THR A 39 16.99 34.68 -13.80
CA THR A 39 16.68 34.69 -12.36
C THR A 39 17.46 33.64 -11.58
N ALA A 40 17.87 32.53 -12.21
CA ALA A 40 18.71 31.52 -11.57
C ALA A 40 20.00 32.12 -10.99
N THR A 41 20.69 32.96 -11.78
CA THR A 41 21.95 33.60 -11.34
C THR A 41 21.77 34.58 -10.19
N THR A 42 20.61 35.22 -10.07
CA THR A 42 20.29 36.10 -8.94
C THR A 42 19.97 35.28 -7.69
N ILE A 43 19.24 34.17 -7.85
CA ILE A 43 18.88 33.27 -6.76
C ILE A 43 20.12 32.55 -6.22
N ASP A 44 21.02 32.06 -7.09
CA ASP A 44 22.26 31.37 -6.71
C ASP A 44 23.28 32.28 -6.00
N ARG A 45 23.06 33.60 -5.97
CA ARG A 45 23.89 34.55 -5.20
C ARG A 45 23.43 34.69 -3.76
N LEU A 46 22.26 34.17 -3.41
CA LEU A 46 21.78 34.20 -2.04
C LEU A 46 22.65 33.28 -1.18
N ASP A 47 23.04 33.75 -0.01
CA ASP A 47 23.60 32.84 0.99
C ASP A 47 22.48 32.00 1.65
N GLU A 48 22.87 31.01 2.45
CA GLU A 48 21.92 30.11 3.12
C GLU A 48 20.97 30.85 4.08
N GLU A 49 21.42 31.93 4.73
CA GLU A 49 20.63 32.70 5.69
C GLU A 49 19.59 33.58 4.97
N GLN A 50 20.00 34.23 3.88
CA GLN A 50 19.15 34.99 2.98
C GLN A 50 18.08 34.09 2.37
N TYR A 51 18.46 32.91 1.88
CA TYR A 51 17.52 31.95 1.32
C TYR A 51 16.53 31.48 2.39
N ALA A 52 16.99 31.07 3.57
CA ALA A 52 16.12 30.65 4.67
C ALA A 52 15.16 31.78 5.11
N THR A 53 15.61 33.03 5.10
CA THR A 53 14.78 34.21 5.41
C THR A 53 13.71 34.42 4.36
N LEU A 54 14.04 34.31 3.07
CA LEU A 54 13.09 34.38 1.97
C LEU A 54 12.00 33.29 2.10
N GLN A 55 12.39 32.05 2.41
CA GLN A 55 11.46 30.94 2.61
C GLN A 55 10.49 31.20 3.76
N ARG A 56 11.02 31.63 4.91
CA ARG A 56 10.22 31.98 6.09
C ARG A 56 9.22 33.09 5.77
N THR A 57 9.66 34.11 5.05
CA THR A 57 8.82 35.23 4.62
C THR A 57 7.66 34.74 3.74
N LEU A 58 7.94 33.97 2.69
CA LEU A 58 6.92 33.48 1.76
C LEU A 58 5.92 32.53 2.43
N ILE A 59 6.39 31.64 3.32
CA ILE A 59 5.51 30.74 4.08
C ILE A 59 4.65 31.53 5.07
N THR A 60 5.22 32.52 5.77
CA THR A 60 4.45 33.40 6.68
C THR A 60 3.34 34.15 5.93
N VAL A 61 3.64 34.64 4.72
CA VAL A 61 2.65 35.30 3.86
C VAL A 61 1.54 34.34 3.47
N ALA A 62 1.88 33.08 3.15
CA ALA A 62 0.89 32.06 2.86
C ALA A 62 0.00 31.72 4.06
N SER A 63 0.57 31.72 5.27
CA SER A 63 -0.18 31.48 6.51
C SER A 63 -1.07 32.65 6.95
N GLY A 64 -0.87 33.86 6.40
CA GLY A 64 -1.55 35.09 6.82
C GLY A 64 -3.08 35.11 6.64
N GLY A 65 -3.68 34.13 5.96
CA GLY A 65 -5.12 33.81 5.99
C GLY A 65 -6.09 34.82 5.36
N GLN A 66 -5.70 36.09 5.17
CA GLN A 66 -6.60 37.15 4.70
C GLN A 66 -6.91 37.09 3.20
N ASP A 67 -5.96 36.65 2.37
CA ASP A 67 -6.14 36.47 0.92
C ASP A 67 -5.54 35.13 0.47
N PRO A 68 -6.38 34.13 0.12
CA PRO A 68 -5.92 32.84 -0.36
C PRO A 68 -5.08 32.93 -1.64
N GLU A 69 -5.38 33.84 -2.56
CA GLU A 69 -4.61 33.98 -3.79
C GLU A 69 -3.21 34.54 -3.50
N ARG A 70 -3.10 35.45 -2.51
CA ARG A 70 -1.80 35.93 -2.02
C ARG A 70 -0.92 34.79 -1.53
N GLY A 71 -1.48 33.90 -0.71
CA GLY A 71 -0.74 32.76 -0.18
C GLY A 71 -0.32 31.75 -1.25
N LYS A 72 -1.24 31.45 -2.18
CA LYS A 72 -0.97 30.62 -3.35
C LYS A 72 0.18 31.17 -4.20
N PHE A 73 0.20 32.47 -4.52
CA PHE A 73 1.30 33.06 -5.30
C PHE A 73 2.61 33.13 -4.53
N ALA A 74 2.58 33.30 -3.20
CA ALA A 74 3.79 33.22 -2.37
C ALA A 74 4.42 31.81 -2.43
N LEU A 75 3.60 30.76 -2.30
CA LEU A 75 4.08 29.38 -2.39
C LEU A 75 4.55 29.01 -3.81
N ARG A 76 3.85 29.48 -4.85
CA ARG A 76 4.31 29.31 -6.25
C ARG A 76 5.63 30.01 -6.52
N LEU A 77 5.82 31.21 -5.97
CA LEU A 77 7.10 31.91 -6.06
C LEU A 77 8.20 31.06 -5.40
N LEU A 78 7.96 30.54 -4.20
CA LEU A 78 8.91 29.66 -3.51
C LEU A 78 9.25 28.39 -4.33
N MET A 79 8.24 27.74 -4.88
CA MET A 79 8.42 26.57 -5.77
C MET A 79 9.27 26.93 -7.00
N ASN A 80 8.93 28.02 -7.69
CA ASN A 80 9.67 28.45 -8.88
C ASN A 80 11.12 28.81 -8.55
N ILE A 81 11.39 29.44 -7.40
CA ILE A 81 12.74 29.73 -6.95
C ILE A 81 13.54 28.44 -6.76
N GLY A 82 12.99 27.45 -6.06
CA GLY A 82 13.68 26.17 -5.81
C GLY A 82 13.86 25.30 -7.07
N GLN A 83 13.00 25.46 -8.07
CA GLN A 83 13.17 24.79 -9.38
C GLN A 83 14.22 25.47 -10.26
N ARG A 84 14.47 26.77 -10.08
CA ARG A 84 15.41 27.54 -10.90
C ARG A 84 16.85 27.47 -10.44
N SER A 85 17.07 27.26 -9.13
CA SER A 85 18.41 27.24 -8.53
C SER A 85 18.80 25.82 -8.15
N GLU A 86 19.87 25.30 -8.74
CA GLU A 86 20.42 23.99 -8.37
C GLU A 86 21.00 24.01 -6.94
N SER A 87 21.63 25.12 -6.56
CA SER A 87 22.28 25.28 -5.25
C SER A 87 21.26 25.23 -4.10
N HIS A 88 20.12 25.91 -4.29
CA HIS A 88 19.05 25.97 -3.31
C HIS A 88 17.95 24.94 -3.54
N SER A 89 18.03 24.14 -4.60
CA SER A 89 17.01 23.13 -4.91
C SER A 89 16.81 22.18 -3.74
N GLY A 90 15.56 22.08 -3.31
CA GLY A 90 15.15 21.23 -2.19
C GLY A 90 15.68 21.63 -0.81
N CYS A 91 16.38 22.76 -0.65
CA CYS A 91 16.73 23.26 0.68
C CYS A 91 15.43 23.68 1.38
N LEU A 92 14.99 22.95 2.39
CA LEU A 92 13.86 23.35 3.22
C LEU A 92 14.26 23.19 4.69
N PRO A 93 14.47 24.29 5.44
CA PRO A 93 14.78 24.23 6.86
C PRO A 93 13.71 23.46 7.61
N SER A 94 14.11 22.51 8.46
CA SER A 94 13.14 21.69 9.19
C SER A 94 12.26 22.50 10.14
N SER A 95 12.76 23.65 10.61
CA SER A 95 11.98 24.64 11.38
C SER A 95 10.74 25.20 10.65
N LEU A 96 10.65 25.07 9.33
CA LEU A 96 9.51 25.51 8.53
C LEU A 96 8.49 24.39 8.28
N LEU A 97 8.82 23.14 8.59
CA LEU A 97 7.92 21.99 8.40
C LEU A 97 6.60 22.14 9.19
N PRO A 98 6.58 22.60 10.46
CA PRO A 98 5.32 22.81 11.17
C PRO A 98 4.38 23.80 10.46
N GLN A 99 4.91 24.87 9.90
CA GLN A 99 4.12 25.89 9.19
C GLN A 99 3.56 25.34 7.87
N LEU A 100 4.36 24.54 7.15
CA LEU A 100 3.89 23.84 5.95
C LEU A 100 2.83 22.79 6.27
N ARG A 101 2.95 22.10 7.41
CA ARG A 101 1.92 21.17 7.89
C ARG A 101 0.59 21.90 8.12
N ASP A 102 0.63 23.04 8.80
CA ASP A 102 -0.57 23.83 9.06
C ASP A 102 -1.21 24.33 7.76
N LEU A 103 -0.39 24.75 6.78
CA LEU A 103 -0.85 25.14 5.45
C LEU A 103 -1.47 23.98 4.66
N LEU A 104 -0.89 22.79 4.73
CA LEU A 104 -1.45 21.57 4.15
C LEU A 104 -2.83 21.26 4.76
N LEU A 105 -2.93 21.27 6.08
CA LEU A 105 -4.17 20.96 6.81
C LEU A 105 -5.26 22.02 6.62
N ALA A 106 -4.89 23.26 6.29
CA ALA A 106 -5.85 24.30 5.91
C ALA A 106 -6.52 24.08 4.54
N THR A 107 -6.14 23.02 3.80
CA THR A 107 -6.69 22.52 2.52
C THR A 107 -6.67 23.45 1.31
N ARG A 108 -6.45 24.76 1.48
CA ARG A 108 -6.49 25.76 0.39
C ARG A 108 -5.29 25.73 -0.54
N HIS A 109 -4.17 25.19 -0.09
CA HIS A 109 -2.87 25.27 -0.76
C HIS A 109 -2.18 23.91 -0.89
N VAL A 110 -2.97 22.82 -0.89
CA VAL A 110 -2.43 21.45 -0.90
C VAL A 110 -1.52 21.21 -2.11
N PRO A 111 -1.89 21.56 -3.36
CA PRO A 111 -1.02 21.31 -4.51
C PRO A 111 0.32 22.04 -4.39
N GLU A 112 0.31 23.32 -4.03
CA GLU A 112 1.54 24.10 -3.86
C GLU A 112 2.42 23.58 -2.72
N CYS A 113 1.84 23.21 -1.58
CA CYS A 113 2.61 22.66 -0.45
C CYS A 113 3.19 21.29 -0.78
N ALA A 114 2.40 20.41 -1.41
CA ALA A 114 2.85 19.08 -1.84
C ALA A 114 3.95 19.18 -2.90
N ALA A 115 3.88 20.14 -3.83
CA ALA A 115 4.94 20.39 -4.80
C ALA A 115 6.24 20.86 -4.14
N ILE A 116 6.18 21.76 -3.16
CA ILE A 116 7.35 22.21 -2.38
C ILE A 116 7.97 21.02 -1.63
N LEU A 117 7.15 20.20 -0.96
CA LEU A 117 7.63 19.00 -0.25
C LEU A 117 8.26 17.99 -1.20
N THR A 118 7.67 17.75 -2.36
CA THR A 118 8.20 16.84 -3.38
C THR A 118 9.57 17.30 -3.88
N MET A 119 9.72 18.60 -4.14
CA MET A 119 11.00 19.21 -4.51
C MET A 119 12.05 19.08 -3.40
N ALA A 120 11.64 19.21 -2.13
CA ALA A 120 12.52 19.12 -0.98
C ALA A 120 12.81 17.67 -0.52
N ALA A 121 12.07 16.68 -1.01
CA ALA A 121 12.08 15.31 -0.50
C ALA A 121 13.48 14.70 -0.42
N HIS A 122 14.34 14.91 -1.42
CA HIS A 122 15.70 14.36 -1.40
C HIS A 122 16.55 14.95 -0.26
N LYS A 123 16.51 16.27 -0.05
CA LYS A 123 17.26 16.86 1.07
C LYS A 123 16.61 16.50 2.40
N LEU A 124 15.28 16.54 2.51
CA LEU A 124 14.56 16.13 3.73
C LEU A 124 14.90 14.69 4.15
N ALA A 125 14.97 13.77 3.20
CA ALA A 125 15.40 12.39 3.42
C ALA A 125 16.83 12.26 3.99
N THR A 126 17.70 13.24 3.73
CA THR A 126 19.09 13.21 4.22
C THR A 126 19.30 14.03 5.50
N THR A 127 18.60 15.16 5.65
CA THR A 127 18.83 16.12 6.74
C THR A 127 17.79 16.04 7.85
N ALA A 128 16.60 15.54 7.55
CA ALA A 128 15.44 15.51 8.44
C ALA A 128 14.89 14.10 8.65
N ALA A 129 15.64 13.05 8.29
CA ALA A 129 15.21 11.65 8.41
C ALA A 129 14.78 11.23 9.83
N LEU A 130 15.31 11.90 10.85
CA LEU A 130 15.01 11.67 12.26
C LEU A 130 14.29 12.86 12.91
N ASP A 131 13.81 13.81 12.10
CA ASP A 131 13.09 14.99 12.59
C ASP A 131 11.60 14.66 12.73
N GLN A 132 11.09 14.73 13.97
CA GLN A 132 9.68 14.47 14.29
C GLN A 132 8.72 15.36 13.48
N ASN A 133 9.16 16.53 13.02
CA ASN A 133 8.32 17.38 12.18
C ASN A 133 8.04 16.74 10.81
N LEU A 134 8.98 15.97 10.26
CA LEU A 134 8.77 15.22 9.02
C LEU A 134 7.69 14.15 9.22
N ASP A 135 7.70 13.44 10.34
CA ASP A 135 6.67 12.46 10.67
C ASP A 135 5.28 13.10 10.75
N THR A 136 5.17 14.29 11.36
CA THR A 136 3.89 15.00 11.42
C THR A 136 3.39 15.47 10.05
N ILE A 137 4.31 15.79 9.12
CA ILE A 137 3.98 16.08 7.72
C ILE A 137 3.47 14.83 7.02
N VAL A 138 4.18 13.69 7.15
CA VAL A 138 3.77 12.42 6.54
C VAL A 138 2.39 11.99 7.05
N ALA A 139 2.14 12.11 8.36
CA ALA A 139 0.82 11.85 8.94
C ALA A 139 -0.27 12.78 8.37
N ALA A 140 0.03 14.08 8.19
CA ALA A 140 -0.89 15.04 7.62
C ALA A 140 -1.19 14.75 6.14
N VAL A 141 -0.17 14.39 5.36
CA VAL A 141 -0.31 13.96 3.96
C VAL A 141 -1.21 12.72 3.87
N GLY A 142 -0.97 11.70 4.70
CA GLY A 142 -1.82 10.51 4.79
C GLY A 142 -3.27 10.84 5.12
N HIS A 143 -3.49 11.68 6.14
CA HIS A 143 -4.83 12.11 6.53
C HIS A 143 -5.57 12.85 5.40
N LEU A 144 -4.89 13.79 4.72
CA LEU A 144 -5.47 14.56 3.62
C LEU A 144 -5.77 13.66 2.41
N TRP A 145 -4.90 12.73 2.08
CA TRP A 145 -5.09 11.83 0.95
C TRP A 145 -6.38 10.99 1.10
N MET A 146 -6.64 10.51 2.32
CA MET A 146 -7.87 9.78 2.66
C MET A 146 -9.12 10.68 2.66
N SER A 147 -8.96 11.98 2.93
CA SER A 147 -10.07 12.92 3.13
C SER A 147 -10.49 13.66 1.85
N VAL A 148 -9.59 13.78 0.88
CA VAL A 148 -9.84 14.50 -0.38
C VAL A 148 -10.36 13.50 -1.42
N GLU A 149 -11.42 13.87 -2.15
CA GLU A 149 -11.98 13.07 -3.25
C GLU A 149 -11.37 13.40 -4.62
N ASP A 150 -10.70 14.55 -4.74
CA ASP A 150 -10.09 15.02 -5.97
C ASP A 150 -8.78 14.26 -6.31
N ASP A 151 -8.79 13.56 -7.45
CA ASP A 151 -7.66 12.78 -7.95
C ASP A 151 -6.42 13.62 -8.22
N GLN A 152 -6.60 14.89 -8.65
CA GLN A 152 -5.47 15.77 -8.93
C GLN A 152 -4.70 16.10 -7.63
N THR A 153 -5.42 16.42 -6.56
CA THR A 153 -4.83 16.67 -5.25
C THR A 153 -4.20 15.41 -4.66
N ARG A 154 -4.86 14.25 -4.79
CA ARG A 154 -4.29 12.96 -4.40
C ARG A 154 -2.98 12.66 -5.12
N SER A 155 -2.91 12.94 -6.43
CA SER A 155 -1.69 12.76 -7.23
C SER A 155 -0.53 13.60 -6.71
N TRP A 156 -0.76 14.87 -6.34
CA TRP A 156 0.27 15.72 -5.74
C TRP A 156 0.75 15.20 -4.38
N LEU A 157 -0.17 14.76 -3.53
CA LEU A 157 0.17 14.16 -2.23
C LEU A 157 0.97 12.86 -2.41
N SER A 158 0.55 12.01 -3.34
CA SER A 158 1.24 10.77 -3.70
C SER A 158 2.63 11.03 -4.26
N ALA A 159 2.86 12.10 -5.01
CA ALA A 159 4.17 12.44 -5.58
C ALA A 159 5.24 12.66 -4.50
N PHE A 160 4.88 13.31 -3.39
CA PHE A 160 5.78 13.48 -2.25
C PHE A 160 6.15 12.12 -1.63
N ILE A 161 5.16 11.28 -1.35
CA ILE A 161 5.38 9.94 -0.77
C ILE A 161 6.18 9.04 -1.72
N ALA A 162 5.88 9.08 -3.02
CA ALA A 162 6.62 8.37 -4.04
C ALA A 162 8.10 8.77 -4.03
N ARG A 163 8.38 10.08 -3.93
CA ARG A 163 9.76 10.55 -3.87
C ARG A 163 10.47 10.10 -2.60
N MET A 164 9.80 10.11 -1.44
CA MET A 164 10.36 9.59 -0.19
C MET A 164 10.67 8.09 -0.27
N LEU A 165 9.74 7.28 -0.81
CA LEU A 165 9.91 5.84 -1.02
C LEU A 165 11.07 5.50 -1.97
N GLU A 166 11.39 6.38 -2.90
CA GLU A 166 12.50 6.23 -3.85
C GLU A 166 13.85 6.60 -3.22
N VAL A 167 13.93 7.74 -2.52
CA VAL A 167 15.22 8.32 -2.08
C VAL A 167 15.64 7.91 -0.67
N ASP A 168 14.69 7.59 0.21
CA ASP A 168 14.97 7.20 1.59
C ASP A 168 14.66 5.71 1.78
N GLY A 169 15.73 4.90 1.82
CA GLY A 169 15.62 3.46 2.04
C GLY A 169 15.15 3.05 3.44
N ALA A 170 15.14 3.97 4.42
CA ALA A 170 14.63 3.72 5.77
C ALA A 170 13.23 4.30 5.97
N PHE A 171 12.63 4.93 4.97
CA PHE A 171 11.40 5.69 5.09
C PHE A 171 10.25 4.89 5.73
N LEU A 172 9.94 3.69 5.21
CA LEU A 172 8.87 2.86 5.77
C LEU A 172 9.23 2.32 7.16
N ALA A 173 10.51 2.06 7.43
CA ALA A 173 10.96 1.59 8.73
C ALA A 173 10.79 2.67 9.81
N ASN A 174 11.22 3.90 9.50
CA ASN A 174 11.04 5.06 10.38
C ASN A 174 9.55 5.36 10.57
N ALA A 175 8.77 5.38 9.48
CA ALA A 175 7.34 5.61 9.55
C ALA A 175 6.61 4.57 10.42
N PHE A 176 7.01 3.29 10.34
CA PHE A 176 6.46 2.23 11.18
C PHE A 176 6.83 2.42 12.66
N GLY A 177 8.05 2.87 12.96
CA GLY A 177 8.50 3.13 14.33
C GLY A 177 7.84 4.35 14.99
N GLU A 178 7.67 5.43 14.23
CA GLU A 178 7.32 6.75 14.77
C GLU A 178 5.83 7.11 14.59
N LEU A 179 5.20 6.74 13.46
CA LEU A 179 3.82 7.16 13.18
C LEU A 179 2.77 6.42 14.01
N PRO A 180 1.70 7.10 14.47
CA PRO A 180 0.50 6.44 14.99
C PRO A 180 -0.01 5.36 14.04
N SER A 181 -0.53 4.25 14.56
CA SER A 181 -0.89 3.09 13.74
C SER A 181 -1.88 3.43 12.62
N THR A 182 -2.85 4.31 12.90
CA THR A 182 -3.81 4.79 11.91
C THR A 182 -3.17 5.69 10.84
N ALA A 183 -2.20 6.52 11.21
CA ALA A 183 -1.46 7.35 10.25
C ALA A 183 -0.56 6.47 9.36
N PHE A 184 0.03 5.41 9.91
CA PHE A 184 0.77 4.42 9.15
C PHE A 184 -0.15 3.65 8.18
N THR A 185 -1.35 3.26 8.61
CA THR A 185 -2.36 2.67 7.71
C THR A 185 -2.68 3.60 6.53
N ASN A 186 -2.85 4.90 6.77
CA ASN A 186 -3.07 5.87 5.68
C ASN A 186 -1.85 5.97 4.73
N LEU A 187 -0.63 5.90 5.26
CA LEU A 187 0.57 5.84 4.43
C LEU A 187 0.61 4.56 3.56
N LEU A 188 0.18 3.43 4.11
CA LEU A 188 0.08 2.17 3.35
C LEU A 188 -0.97 2.26 2.23
N HIS A 189 -2.08 2.97 2.41
CA HIS A 189 -3.03 3.22 1.31
C HIS A 189 -2.38 3.97 0.14
N ILE A 190 -1.59 5.01 0.44
CA ILE A 190 -0.84 5.74 -0.61
C ILE A 190 0.20 4.82 -1.26
N THR A 191 0.91 4.03 -0.45
CA THR A 191 1.97 3.12 -0.91
C THR A 191 1.40 2.05 -1.84
N GLU A 192 0.27 1.44 -1.49
CA GLU A 192 -0.40 0.43 -2.28
C GLU A 192 -0.91 1.01 -3.61
N ALA A 193 -1.55 2.18 -3.59
CA ALA A 193 -1.98 2.87 -4.81
C ALA A 193 -0.80 3.20 -5.75
N LEU A 194 0.34 3.61 -5.20
CA LEU A 194 1.57 3.84 -5.97
C LEU A 194 2.14 2.54 -6.57
N CYS A 195 2.07 1.42 -5.84
CA CYS A 195 2.50 0.12 -6.34
C CYS A 195 1.58 -0.39 -7.46
N ASP A 196 0.27 -0.22 -7.32
CA ASP A 196 -0.71 -0.65 -8.34
C ASP A 196 -0.58 0.17 -9.63
N ALA A 197 -0.26 1.47 -9.53
CA ALA A 197 0.02 2.31 -10.70
C ALA A 197 1.21 1.80 -11.54
N LEU A 198 2.19 1.11 -10.94
CA LEU A 198 3.32 0.50 -11.66
C LEU A 198 2.93 -0.68 -12.55
N VAL A 199 1.76 -1.28 -12.32
CA VAL A 199 1.26 -2.42 -13.08
C VAL A 199 0.52 -1.94 -14.34
N VAL A 200 -0.14 -0.78 -14.26
CA VAL A 200 -1.00 -0.23 -15.34
C VAL A 200 -0.20 0.62 -16.34
N GLY A 201 0.82 1.34 -15.87
CA GLY A 201 1.71 2.14 -16.71
C GLY A 201 2.79 1.27 -17.34
N GLY A 202 2.61 0.86 -18.61
CA GLY A 202 3.66 0.14 -19.34
C GLY A 202 5.01 0.88 -19.33
N ARG A 203 6.10 0.11 -19.49
CA ARG A 203 7.51 0.55 -19.46
C ARG A 203 7.73 1.89 -20.17
N SER A 204 7.66 2.98 -19.43
CA SER A 204 7.98 4.32 -19.93
C SER A 204 9.02 4.94 -19.00
N GLU A 205 9.98 5.65 -19.60
CA GLU A 205 11.04 6.36 -18.90
C GLU A 205 10.40 7.41 -17.97
N GLY A 206 10.33 7.11 -16.68
CA GLY A 206 9.58 7.90 -15.69
C GLY A 206 8.86 7.09 -14.60
N GLU A 207 8.93 5.75 -14.65
CA GLU A 207 8.33 4.87 -13.63
C GLU A 207 8.84 5.16 -12.21
N PHE A 208 7.90 5.28 -11.27
CA PHE A 208 8.17 5.28 -9.83
C PHE A 208 9.02 4.05 -9.45
N ARG A 209 10.10 4.26 -8.69
CA ARG A 209 10.97 3.18 -8.24
C ARG A 209 11.11 3.22 -6.73
N MET A 210 10.40 2.34 -6.06
CA MET A 210 10.58 2.16 -4.62
C MET A 210 11.99 1.62 -4.32
N HIS A 211 12.65 2.17 -3.31
CA HIS A 211 13.93 1.67 -2.84
C HIS A 211 13.78 0.22 -2.32
N ALA A 212 14.73 -0.66 -2.62
CA ALA A 212 14.64 -2.10 -2.27
C ALA A 212 14.45 -2.35 -0.76
N ASN A 213 15.05 -1.51 0.11
CA ASN A 213 14.85 -1.60 1.55
C ASN A 213 13.40 -1.29 2.00
N ASN A 214 12.70 -0.40 1.29
CA ASN A 214 11.28 -0.16 1.56
C ASN A 214 10.44 -1.38 1.15
N VAL A 215 10.78 -2.04 0.04
CA VAL A 215 10.15 -3.32 -0.34
C VAL A 215 10.42 -4.41 0.70
N GLN A 216 11.65 -4.52 1.20
CA GLN A 216 11.99 -5.42 2.29
C GLN A 216 11.19 -5.10 3.56
N MET A 217 11.01 -3.82 3.89
CA MET A 217 10.20 -3.42 5.05
C MET A 217 8.75 -3.90 4.94
N LEU A 218 8.13 -3.87 3.75
CA LEU A 218 6.79 -4.43 3.55
C LEU A 218 6.75 -5.93 3.89
N VAL A 219 7.76 -6.69 3.46
CA VAL A 219 7.92 -8.12 3.78
C VAL A 219 8.11 -8.34 5.28
N ASP A 220 8.95 -7.51 5.91
CA ASP A 220 9.25 -7.61 7.34
C ASP A 220 8.02 -7.31 8.20
N ILE A 221 7.17 -6.35 7.80
CA ILE A 221 5.92 -6.05 8.52
C ILE A 221 4.93 -7.21 8.42
N VAL A 222 4.77 -7.85 7.25
CA VAL A 222 3.90 -9.04 7.09
C VAL A 222 4.35 -10.16 8.03
N ARG A 223 5.65 -10.39 8.13
CA ARG A 223 6.23 -11.38 9.03
C ARG A 223 6.06 -11.01 10.48
N ARG A 224 6.27 -9.74 10.79
CA ARG A 224 6.09 -9.21 12.14
C ARG A 224 4.65 -9.40 12.60
N ALA A 225 3.68 -9.07 11.75
CA ALA A 225 2.27 -9.28 12.03
C ALA A 225 1.96 -10.76 12.31
N HIS A 226 2.47 -11.67 11.46
CA HIS A 226 2.34 -13.11 11.69
C HIS A 226 2.96 -13.56 13.03
N PHE A 227 4.16 -13.08 13.34
CA PHE A 227 4.85 -13.37 14.61
C PHE A 227 4.13 -12.79 15.83
N ASP A 228 3.57 -11.57 15.74
CA ASP A 228 2.90 -10.92 16.86
C ASP A 228 1.61 -11.66 17.29
N TYR A 229 1.00 -12.45 16.38
CA TYR A 229 -0.10 -13.35 16.74
C TYR A 229 0.38 -14.70 17.33
N SER A 230 1.68 -15.01 17.36
CA SER A 230 2.23 -16.27 17.90
C SER A 230 2.25 -16.32 19.43
N ASP A 231 2.31 -17.53 20.00
CA ASP A 231 2.39 -17.71 21.47
C ASP A 231 3.67 -17.12 22.03
N GLU A 232 4.78 -17.23 21.29
CA GLU A 232 6.09 -16.71 21.65
C GLU A 232 6.08 -15.18 21.87
N ALA A 233 5.27 -14.45 21.10
CA ALA A 233 5.11 -13.02 21.25
C ALA A 233 4.26 -12.63 22.48
N MET A 234 3.31 -13.49 22.87
CA MET A 234 2.36 -13.23 23.96
C MET A 234 2.90 -13.65 25.34
N GLU A 235 3.80 -14.63 25.40
CA GLU A 235 4.41 -15.12 26.66
C GLU A 235 5.72 -14.42 27.03
N GLY A 236 6.21 -13.49 26.20
CA GLY A 236 7.47 -12.77 26.43
C GLY A 236 7.48 -11.94 27.72
N PRO A 237 8.66 -11.72 28.34
CA PRO A 237 8.77 -10.99 29.60
C PRO A 237 8.18 -9.58 29.48
N SER A 238 7.39 -9.21 30.48
CA SER A 238 6.59 -7.99 30.61
C SER A 238 7.41 -6.70 30.77
N THR A 239 8.31 -6.42 29.83
CA THR A 239 9.13 -5.21 29.81
C THR A 239 9.06 -4.56 28.44
N THR A 240 8.35 -3.44 28.31
CA THR A 240 8.32 -2.49 27.16
C THR A 240 7.92 -3.01 25.77
N THR A 241 8.13 -4.28 25.42
CA THR A 241 7.74 -4.89 24.13
C THR A 241 6.24 -5.13 24.04
N SER A 242 5.58 -5.39 25.17
CA SER A 242 4.14 -5.66 25.23
C SER A 242 3.27 -4.46 24.78
N SER A 243 3.69 -3.22 25.06
CA SER A 243 2.94 -2.02 24.64
C SER A 243 3.07 -1.70 23.15
N SER A 244 4.21 -2.04 22.52
CA SER A 244 4.40 -1.87 21.07
C SER A 244 3.68 -2.95 20.28
N ILE A 245 3.68 -4.20 20.78
CA ILE A 245 2.91 -5.31 20.21
C ILE A 245 1.40 -4.99 20.27
N SER A 246 0.89 -4.53 21.42
CA SER A 246 -0.54 -4.19 21.55
C SER A 246 -0.98 -3.03 20.65
N ARG A 247 -0.06 -2.13 20.27
CA ARG A 247 -0.36 -0.95 19.43
C ARG A 247 -0.76 -1.32 18.01
N PHE A 248 -0.12 -2.34 17.42
CA PHE A 248 -0.36 -2.72 16.01
C PHE A 248 -1.34 -3.88 15.85
N LEU A 249 -1.49 -4.74 16.86
CA LEU A 249 -2.40 -5.90 16.80
C LEU A 249 -3.84 -5.55 16.42
N SER A 250 -4.37 -4.41 16.88
CA SER A 250 -5.72 -3.97 16.53
C SER A 250 -5.85 -3.42 15.11
N GLU A 251 -4.73 -3.02 14.50
CA GLU A 251 -4.69 -2.32 13.21
C GLU A 251 -4.23 -3.24 12.06
N TYR A 252 -3.55 -4.34 12.36
CA TYR A 252 -3.17 -5.34 11.36
C TYR A 252 -4.32 -5.79 10.44
N PRO A 253 -5.57 -5.95 10.89
CA PRO A 253 -6.68 -6.25 9.99
C PRO A 253 -6.91 -5.21 8.87
N ASN A 254 -6.54 -3.95 9.09
CA ASN A 254 -6.58 -2.90 8.06
C ASN A 254 -5.29 -2.84 7.23
N GLN A 255 -4.14 -3.13 7.85
CA GLN A 255 -2.82 -2.96 7.22
C GLN A 255 -2.44 -4.14 6.32
N LEU A 256 -2.75 -5.38 6.73
CA LEU A 256 -2.35 -6.58 6.02
C LEU A 256 -2.86 -6.63 4.56
N PRO A 257 -4.13 -6.30 4.25
CA PRO A 257 -4.57 -6.24 2.86
C PRO A 257 -3.73 -5.27 1.99
N LEU A 258 -3.35 -4.11 2.54
CA LEU A 258 -2.55 -3.10 1.84
C LEU A 258 -1.10 -3.56 1.63
N LEU A 259 -0.52 -4.21 2.64
CA LEU A 259 0.83 -4.78 2.57
C LEU A 259 0.88 -5.91 1.53
N LEU A 260 -0.10 -6.82 1.56
CA LEU A 260 -0.19 -7.92 0.60
C LEU A 260 -0.47 -7.42 -0.82
N GLY A 261 -1.33 -6.40 -0.98
CA GLY A 261 -1.58 -5.75 -2.26
C GLY A 261 -0.30 -5.13 -2.85
N SER A 262 0.43 -4.38 -2.02
CA SER A 262 1.72 -3.80 -2.41
C SER A 262 2.73 -4.88 -2.82
N ILE A 263 2.88 -5.96 -2.02
CA ILE A 263 3.76 -7.09 -2.35
C ILE A 263 3.32 -7.75 -3.66
N ALA A 264 2.03 -7.97 -3.86
CA ALA A 264 1.50 -8.57 -5.07
C ALA A 264 1.87 -7.76 -6.32
N SER A 265 1.72 -6.44 -6.26
CA SER A 265 2.03 -5.56 -7.39
C SER A 265 3.53 -5.46 -7.65
N LEU A 266 4.35 -5.36 -6.59
CA LEU A 266 5.81 -5.36 -6.70
C LEU A 266 6.36 -6.70 -7.21
N ALA A 267 5.73 -7.82 -6.88
CA ALA A 267 6.12 -9.16 -7.36
C ALA A 267 5.97 -9.33 -8.88
N THR A 268 5.18 -8.49 -9.56
CA THR A 268 5.10 -8.47 -11.03
C THR A 268 6.34 -7.86 -11.68
N ARG A 269 7.12 -7.07 -10.93
CA ARG A 269 8.31 -6.33 -11.38
C ARG A 269 9.59 -7.06 -10.98
N ARG A 270 9.71 -8.32 -11.40
CA ARG A 270 10.83 -9.21 -11.01
C ARG A 270 12.21 -8.70 -11.43
N ASP A 271 12.25 -7.94 -12.52
CA ASP A 271 13.46 -7.26 -13.00
C ASP A 271 14.00 -6.23 -12.00
N LEU A 272 13.13 -5.66 -11.16
CA LEU A 272 13.51 -4.65 -10.16
C LEU A 272 13.58 -5.23 -8.74
N PHE A 273 12.65 -6.13 -8.39
CA PHE A 273 12.45 -6.59 -7.00
C PHE A 273 12.57 -8.09 -6.80
N GLY A 274 12.89 -8.86 -7.85
CA GLY A 274 13.03 -10.32 -7.77
C GLY A 274 14.07 -10.77 -6.73
N ASP A 275 15.18 -10.04 -6.64
CA ASP A 275 16.24 -10.29 -5.66
C ASP A 275 15.78 -10.06 -4.22
N VAL A 276 14.86 -9.12 -3.98
CA VAL A 276 14.30 -8.90 -2.65
C VAL A 276 13.49 -10.12 -2.25
N PHE A 277 12.54 -10.57 -3.09
CA PHE A 277 11.69 -11.71 -2.75
C PHE A 277 12.44 -13.05 -2.70
N SER A 278 13.53 -13.19 -3.45
CA SER A 278 14.35 -14.41 -3.49
C SER A 278 15.51 -14.41 -2.49
N ARG A 279 15.68 -13.34 -1.71
CA ARG A 279 16.78 -13.18 -0.75
C ARG A 279 16.74 -14.27 0.32
N GLU A 280 17.92 -14.69 0.78
CA GLU A 280 18.03 -15.51 1.98
C GLU A 280 17.29 -14.83 3.16
N GLY A 281 16.49 -15.63 3.86
CA GLY A 281 15.57 -15.14 4.88
C GLY A 281 14.17 -14.83 4.35
N ASN A 282 13.96 -14.56 3.05
CA ASN A 282 12.63 -14.27 2.45
C ASN A 282 11.84 -15.52 1.99
N GLU A 283 12.51 -16.65 2.01
CA GLU A 283 12.04 -17.98 1.70
C GLU A 283 10.64 -18.35 2.20
N GLY A 284 10.32 -18.11 3.48
CA GLY A 284 9.03 -18.46 4.09
C GLY A 284 7.87 -17.48 3.85
N LEU A 285 8.07 -16.46 3.03
CA LEU A 285 7.06 -15.42 2.83
C LEU A 285 5.76 -15.98 2.24
N VAL A 286 5.85 -16.88 1.24
CA VAL A 286 4.64 -17.36 0.57
C VAL A 286 3.78 -18.21 1.50
N GLU A 287 4.37 -19.01 2.38
CA GLU A 287 3.64 -19.81 3.36
C GLU A 287 2.88 -18.93 4.36
N ILE A 288 3.51 -17.86 4.83
CA ILE A 288 2.83 -16.87 5.71
C ILE A 288 1.62 -16.27 4.99
N ILE A 289 1.76 -15.90 3.72
CA ILE A 289 0.63 -15.35 2.94
C ILE A 289 -0.47 -16.39 2.72
N VAL A 290 -0.10 -17.66 2.52
CA VAL A 290 -1.05 -18.78 2.42
C VAL A 290 -1.80 -19.00 3.73
N GLU A 291 -1.15 -18.85 4.87
CA GLU A 291 -1.80 -18.89 6.20
C GLU A 291 -2.75 -17.70 6.41
N MET A 292 -2.37 -16.50 5.95
CA MET A 292 -3.26 -15.32 5.97
C MET A 292 -4.50 -15.50 5.09
N LEU A 293 -4.36 -16.14 3.92
CA LEU A 293 -5.51 -16.51 3.08
C LEU A 293 -6.43 -17.52 3.79
N ASP A 294 -5.85 -18.50 4.48
CA ASP A 294 -6.61 -19.48 5.26
C ASP A 294 -7.40 -18.82 6.39
N VAL A 295 -6.77 -17.88 7.10
CA VAL A 295 -7.41 -17.05 8.12
C VAL A 295 -8.58 -16.26 7.53
N ALA A 296 -8.40 -15.60 6.38
CA ALA A 296 -9.46 -14.84 5.73
C ALA A 296 -10.67 -15.72 5.35
N LEU A 297 -10.43 -16.89 4.75
CA LEU A 297 -11.47 -17.85 4.36
C LEU A 297 -12.16 -18.46 5.58
N TYR A 298 -11.42 -18.73 6.66
CA TYR A 298 -11.98 -19.20 7.91
C TYR A 298 -12.90 -18.14 8.54
N SER A 299 -12.44 -16.88 8.62
CA SER A 299 -13.23 -15.76 9.13
C SER A 299 -14.48 -15.48 8.29
N GLU A 300 -14.42 -15.66 6.96
CA GLU A 300 -15.60 -15.61 6.09
C GLU A 300 -16.61 -16.70 6.47
N GLY A 301 -16.14 -17.93 6.69
CA GLY A 301 -16.98 -19.06 7.09
C GLY A 301 -17.61 -18.88 8.48
N ASP A 302 -16.87 -18.31 9.44
CA ASP A 302 -17.40 -17.92 10.75
C ASP A 302 -18.50 -16.86 10.61
N LEU A 303 -18.28 -15.86 9.76
CA LEU A 303 -19.24 -14.79 9.53
C LEU A 303 -20.53 -15.32 8.89
N GLN A 304 -20.42 -16.18 7.87
CA GLN A 304 -21.58 -16.80 7.23
C GLN A 304 -22.42 -17.60 8.23
N ARG A 305 -21.78 -18.36 9.13
CA ARG A 305 -22.49 -19.11 10.17
C ARG A 305 -23.23 -18.20 11.15
N ALA A 306 -22.59 -17.14 11.61
CA ALA A 306 -23.23 -16.17 12.49
C ALA A 306 -24.44 -15.47 11.83
N GLU A 307 -24.42 -15.31 10.51
CA GLU A 307 -25.55 -14.78 9.73
C GLU A 307 -26.67 -15.81 9.56
N ASP A 308 -26.31 -17.06 9.23
CA ASP A 308 -27.25 -18.16 9.08
C ASP A 308 -28.02 -18.45 10.39
N ASP A 309 -27.34 -18.38 11.54
CA ASP A 309 -27.92 -18.57 12.88
C ASP A 309 -28.96 -17.47 13.19
N ILE A 310 -28.68 -16.21 12.84
CA ILE A 310 -29.60 -15.09 13.02
C ILE A 310 -30.80 -15.20 12.09
N GLU A 311 -30.58 -15.55 10.81
CA GLU A 311 -31.68 -15.75 9.87
C GLU A 311 -32.60 -16.90 10.30
N GLU A 312 -32.03 -17.96 10.89
CA GLU A 312 -32.80 -19.09 11.44
C GLU A 312 -33.59 -18.71 12.69
N GLU A 313 -33.01 -17.87 13.56
CA GLU A 313 -33.70 -17.32 14.74
C GLU A 313 -34.82 -16.33 14.34
N GLU A 314 -34.63 -15.56 13.26
CA GLU A 314 -35.61 -14.58 12.76
C GLU A 314 -36.69 -15.18 11.83
N ARG A 315 -36.46 -16.34 11.16
CA ARG A 315 -37.41 -16.94 10.20
C ARG A 315 -37.39 -18.48 10.15
N ARG A 316 -38.60 -19.06 10.18
CA ARG A 316 -38.89 -20.43 9.67
C ARG A 316 -38.57 -20.49 8.18
N ARG A 317 -37.43 -21.09 7.80
CA ARG A 317 -36.99 -21.23 6.40
C ARG A 317 -38.09 -21.91 5.54
N PRO A 318 -38.51 -21.35 4.40
CA PRO A 318 -39.26 -22.09 3.38
C PRO A 318 -38.38 -23.22 2.82
N GLU A 319 -38.92 -24.44 2.75
CA GLU A 319 -38.19 -25.67 2.35
C GLU A 319 -37.62 -25.64 0.91
N ASP A 320 -38.02 -24.67 0.09
CA ASP A 320 -37.69 -24.58 -1.35
C ASP A 320 -36.45 -23.71 -1.68
N ARG A 321 -35.73 -23.14 -0.70
CA ARG A 321 -34.47 -22.43 -1.02
C ARG A 321 -33.36 -23.42 -1.37
N PRO A 322 -32.53 -23.15 -2.41
CA PRO A 322 -31.32 -23.92 -2.66
C PRO A 322 -30.47 -23.98 -1.39
N GLN A 323 -30.01 -25.17 -1.01
CA GLN A 323 -29.11 -25.32 0.13
C GLN A 323 -27.83 -24.53 -0.14
N GLN A 324 -27.58 -23.54 0.70
CA GLN A 324 -26.34 -22.77 0.68
C GLN A 324 -25.19 -23.73 0.97
N ALA A 325 -24.08 -23.58 0.23
CA ALA A 325 -22.93 -24.45 0.41
C ALA A 325 -22.41 -24.34 1.86
N PRO A 326 -21.91 -25.44 2.46
CA PRO A 326 -21.39 -25.41 3.82
C PRO A 326 -20.25 -24.38 3.92
N ALA A 327 -20.28 -23.61 5.02
CA ALA A 327 -19.24 -22.64 5.34
C ALA A 327 -17.85 -23.28 5.34
N PHE A 328 -16.86 -22.55 4.84
CA PHE A 328 -15.47 -23.02 4.84
C PHE A 328 -15.00 -23.24 6.28
N GLN A 329 -14.31 -24.36 6.52
CA GLN A 329 -13.69 -24.67 7.80
C GLN A 329 -12.25 -25.11 7.57
N SER A 330 -11.34 -24.54 8.35
CA SER A 330 -9.92 -24.89 8.32
C SER A 330 -9.52 -25.54 9.63
N ALA A 331 -9.24 -26.85 9.55
CA ALA A 331 -8.69 -27.59 10.69
C ALA A 331 -7.34 -27.00 11.15
N ARG A 332 -6.57 -26.41 10.23
CA ARG A 332 -5.30 -25.75 10.53
C ARG A 332 -5.51 -24.49 11.38
N VAL A 333 -6.46 -23.63 11.00
CA VAL A 333 -6.76 -22.43 11.80
C VAL A 333 -7.26 -22.81 13.19
N ILE A 334 -8.16 -23.79 13.29
CA ILE A 334 -8.72 -24.28 14.56
C ILE A 334 -7.64 -24.88 15.48
N SER A 335 -6.68 -25.61 14.92
CA SER A 335 -5.63 -26.28 15.72
C SER A 335 -4.44 -25.37 16.06
N SER A 336 -4.27 -24.25 15.35
CA SER A 336 -3.21 -23.28 15.60
C SER A 336 -3.71 -22.10 16.43
N ALA A 337 -3.16 -21.94 17.63
CA ALA A 337 -3.49 -20.82 18.51
C ALA A 337 -3.17 -19.46 17.86
N SER A 338 -2.09 -19.37 17.09
CA SER A 338 -1.69 -18.13 16.42
C SER A 338 -2.66 -17.71 15.32
N LEU A 339 -3.01 -18.65 14.45
CA LEU A 339 -3.96 -18.41 13.36
C LEU A 339 -5.37 -18.16 13.90
N SER A 340 -5.78 -18.88 14.95
CA SER A 340 -7.03 -18.62 15.66
C SER A 340 -7.09 -17.20 16.24
N ARG A 341 -6.00 -16.70 16.83
CA ARG A 341 -5.95 -15.30 17.32
C ARG A 341 -6.01 -14.29 16.19
N MET A 342 -5.31 -14.56 15.07
CA MET A 342 -5.39 -13.70 13.90
C MET A 342 -6.83 -13.67 13.37
N ALA A 343 -7.49 -14.83 13.21
CA ALA A 343 -8.89 -14.93 12.82
C ALA A 343 -9.82 -14.19 13.79
N ALA A 344 -9.57 -14.28 15.10
CA ALA A 344 -10.32 -13.54 16.10
C ALA A 344 -10.17 -12.02 15.97
N ALA A 345 -9.04 -11.51 15.48
CA ALA A 345 -8.86 -10.09 15.20
C ALA A 345 -9.70 -9.60 14.00
N PHE A 346 -10.08 -10.51 13.10
CA PHE A 346 -11.07 -10.27 12.03
C PHE A 346 -12.51 -10.54 12.48
N SER A 347 -12.73 -10.98 13.73
CA SER A 347 -14.05 -11.40 14.20
C SER A 347 -15.07 -10.26 14.20
N PRO A 348 -16.35 -10.55 13.87
CA PRO A 348 -17.41 -9.55 13.88
C PRO A 348 -17.73 -9.07 15.30
N ILE A 349 -17.50 -7.79 15.56
CA ILE A 349 -18.31 -7.07 16.55
C ILE A 349 -19.59 -6.66 15.82
N GLU A 350 -20.78 -6.95 16.36
CA GLU A 350 -22.07 -6.74 15.69
C GLU A 350 -22.22 -5.33 15.07
N GLU A 351 -21.67 -4.32 15.75
CA GLU A 351 -21.69 -2.92 15.31
C GLU A 351 -20.87 -2.65 14.03
N HIS A 352 -19.99 -3.57 13.61
CA HIS A 352 -19.00 -3.35 12.54
C HIS A 352 -18.97 -4.45 11.46
N ARG A 353 -20.03 -5.25 11.32
CA ARG A 353 -20.10 -6.36 10.35
C ARG A 353 -19.77 -5.96 8.90
N GLY A 354 -20.26 -4.81 8.44
CA GLY A 354 -19.95 -4.31 7.09
C GLY A 354 -18.44 -4.12 6.85
N LYS A 355 -17.76 -3.46 7.80
CA LYS A 355 -16.30 -3.27 7.75
C LYS A 355 -15.55 -4.59 7.87
N THR A 356 -16.03 -5.52 8.68
CA THR A 356 -15.44 -6.87 8.77
C THR A 356 -15.50 -7.60 7.43
N ARG A 357 -16.64 -7.57 6.73
CA ARG A 357 -16.76 -8.16 5.38
C ARG A 357 -15.78 -7.55 4.40
N GLU A 358 -15.70 -6.21 4.35
CA GLU A 358 -14.77 -5.50 3.47
C GLU A 358 -13.30 -5.89 3.75
N ARG A 359 -12.91 -6.00 5.02
CA ARG A 359 -11.56 -6.43 5.42
C ARG A 359 -11.24 -7.86 5.00
N ILE A 360 -12.19 -8.79 5.20
CA ILE A 360 -12.04 -10.19 4.81
C ILE A 360 -11.89 -10.30 3.28
N GLY A 361 -12.78 -9.65 2.53
CA GLY A 361 -12.73 -9.62 1.07
C GLY A 361 -11.43 -9.02 0.53
N ALA A 362 -10.99 -7.90 1.10
CA ALA A 362 -9.73 -7.24 0.74
C ALA A 362 -8.52 -8.14 1.03
N MET A 363 -8.45 -8.76 2.21
CA MET A 363 -7.39 -9.71 2.57
C MET A 363 -7.34 -10.89 1.60
N LYS A 364 -8.51 -11.50 1.33
CA LYS A 364 -8.63 -12.65 0.43
C LYS A 364 -8.11 -12.31 -0.96
N CYS A 365 -8.56 -11.18 -1.53
CA CYS A 365 -8.12 -10.72 -2.85
C CYS A 365 -6.61 -10.44 -2.89
N ALA A 366 -6.09 -9.70 -1.92
CA ALA A 366 -4.67 -9.33 -1.85
C ALA A 366 -3.76 -10.56 -1.66
N ALA A 367 -4.14 -11.50 -0.79
CA ALA A 367 -3.37 -12.72 -0.55
C ALA A 367 -3.32 -13.62 -1.80
N VAL A 368 -4.45 -13.81 -2.49
CA VAL A 368 -4.49 -14.58 -3.74
C VAL A 368 -3.62 -13.94 -4.82
N ARG A 369 -3.72 -12.61 -5.01
CA ARG A 369 -2.86 -11.87 -5.94
C ARG A 369 -1.38 -12.07 -5.60
N ALA A 370 -1.00 -11.94 -4.33
CA ALA A 370 0.38 -12.08 -3.88
C ALA A 370 0.91 -13.49 -4.10
N ILE A 371 0.15 -14.53 -3.72
CA ILE A 371 0.51 -15.94 -3.95
C ILE A 371 0.76 -16.21 -5.43
N GLY A 372 -0.17 -15.78 -6.29
CA GLY A 372 -0.05 -15.95 -7.73
C GLY A 372 1.21 -15.30 -8.30
N ASN A 373 1.44 -14.02 -7.99
CA ASN A 373 2.55 -13.25 -8.57
C ASN A 373 3.93 -13.68 -8.01
N LEU A 374 4.02 -14.06 -6.73
CA LEU A 374 5.24 -14.62 -6.16
C LEU A 374 5.56 -16.03 -6.73
N SER A 375 4.52 -16.77 -7.11
CA SER A 375 4.67 -18.11 -7.69
C SER A 375 4.93 -18.10 -9.20
N ALA A 376 4.52 -17.06 -9.91
CA ALA A 376 4.74 -16.92 -11.35
C ALA A 376 6.24 -17.06 -11.67
N ASP A 377 6.66 -18.01 -12.51
CA ASP A 377 8.08 -18.19 -12.86
C ASP A 377 9.06 -18.39 -11.68
N CYS A 378 8.61 -18.87 -10.50
CA CYS A 378 9.49 -19.33 -9.40
C CYS A 378 9.12 -20.74 -8.95
N GLU A 379 9.89 -21.75 -9.37
CA GLU A 379 9.66 -23.15 -9.01
C GLU A 379 9.70 -23.41 -7.49
N PRO A 380 10.72 -22.97 -6.73
CA PRO A 380 10.74 -23.18 -5.28
C PRO A 380 9.53 -22.59 -4.58
N THR A 381 9.11 -21.39 -4.96
CA THR A 381 7.93 -20.73 -4.37
C THR A 381 6.64 -21.49 -4.69
N ARG A 382 6.47 -22.01 -5.92
CA ARG A 382 5.31 -22.83 -6.30
C ARG A 382 5.18 -24.07 -5.43
N VAL A 383 6.28 -24.81 -5.26
CA VAL A 383 6.28 -26.05 -4.46
C VAL A 383 5.95 -25.76 -3.00
N ARG A 384 6.54 -24.70 -2.42
CA ARG A 384 6.29 -24.28 -1.03
C ARG A 384 4.85 -23.84 -0.82
N ALA A 385 4.33 -22.99 -1.70
CA ALA A 385 2.94 -22.55 -1.65
C ALA A 385 1.97 -23.74 -1.72
N GLY A 386 2.20 -24.67 -2.65
CA GLY A 386 1.39 -25.89 -2.76
C GLY A 386 1.45 -26.76 -1.52
N SER A 387 2.65 -26.98 -0.97
CA SER A 387 2.86 -27.72 0.28
C SER A 387 2.17 -27.06 1.48
N ALA A 388 2.07 -25.73 1.48
CA ALA A 388 1.32 -24.95 2.47
C ALA A 388 -0.20 -24.94 2.24
N GLY A 389 -0.70 -25.59 1.19
CA GLY A 389 -2.14 -25.72 0.90
C GLY A 389 -2.71 -24.66 -0.05
N ALA A 390 -1.87 -23.83 -0.69
CA ALA A 390 -2.32 -22.74 -1.56
C ALA A 390 -3.30 -23.18 -2.65
N VAL A 391 -3.10 -24.36 -3.26
CA VAL A 391 -3.97 -24.88 -4.32
C VAL A 391 -5.43 -25.01 -3.84
N ILE A 392 -5.64 -25.56 -2.65
CA ILE A 392 -6.98 -25.77 -2.09
C ILE A 392 -7.60 -24.42 -1.69
N LEU A 393 -6.81 -23.54 -1.07
CA LEU A 393 -7.29 -22.24 -0.60
C LEU A 393 -7.63 -21.29 -1.75
N CYS A 394 -6.80 -21.23 -2.80
CA CYS A 394 -7.13 -20.45 -4.00
C CYS A 394 -8.39 -20.98 -4.70
N LEU A 395 -8.61 -22.30 -4.70
CA LEU A 395 -9.84 -22.89 -5.23
C LEU A 395 -11.06 -22.51 -4.37
N ALA A 396 -10.91 -22.49 -3.03
CA ALA A 396 -11.94 -22.01 -2.13
C ALA A 396 -12.23 -20.51 -2.33
N ALA A 397 -11.20 -19.69 -2.49
CA ALA A 397 -11.32 -18.25 -2.74
C ALA A 397 -11.93 -17.90 -4.11
N ALA A 398 -11.88 -18.81 -5.09
CA ALA A 398 -12.57 -18.63 -6.36
C ALA A 398 -14.10 -18.59 -6.19
N ARG A 399 -14.64 -19.10 -5.07
CA ARG A 399 -16.03 -18.95 -4.67
C ARG A 399 -16.25 -17.53 -4.17
N ARG A 400 -16.84 -16.72 -5.05
CA ARG A 400 -17.13 -15.31 -4.78
C ARG A 400 -18.36 -15.16 -3.90
N GLN A 401 -18.24 -14.36 -2.86
CA GLN A 401 -19.32 -13.82 -2.04
C GLN A 401 -19.74 -12.41 -2.52
N GLU A 402 -20.86 -11.90 -2.02
CA GLU A 402 -21.35 -10.57 -2.40
C GLU A 402 -20.39 -9.43 -2.03
N HIS A 403 -19.67 -9.57 -0.91
CA HIS A 403 -18.76 -8.56 -0.37
C HIS A 403 -17.33 -8.65 -0.91
N ASP A 404 -17.07 -9.60 -1.81
CA ASP A 404 -15.77 -9.76 -2.42
C ASP A 404 -15.49 -8.73 -3.51
N ASP A 405 -14.19 -8.48 -3.71
CA ASP A 405 -13.72 -7.82 -4.91
C ASP A 405 -14.23 -8.53 -6.17
N PRO A 406 -14.76 -7.79 -7.17
CA PRO A 406 -15.35 -8.39 -8.35
C PRO A 406 -14.38 -9.25 -9.17
N PHE A 407 -13.07 -9.07 -8.98
CA PHE A 407 -12.01 -9.78 -9.67
C PHE A 407 -11.42 -10.94 -8.85
N VAL A 408 -11.87 -11.20 -7.61
CA VAL A 408 -11.28 -12.26 -6.75
C VAL A 408 -11.26 -13.63 -7.43
N THR A 409 -12.30 -13.97 -8.19
CA THR A 409 -12.38 -15.22 -8.96
C THR A 409 -11.31 -15.26 -10.05
N GLN A 410 -11.11 -14.16 -10.78
CA GLN A 410 -10.11 -14.08 -11.85
C GLN A 410 -8.69 -14.18 -11.28
N TRP A 411 -8.43 -13.48 -10.17
CA TRP A 411 -7.16 -13.57 -9.45
C TRP A 411 -6.91 -14.97 -8.91
N SER A 412 -7.95 -15.64 -8.40
CA SER A 412 -7.86 -17.02 -7.91
C SER A 412 -7.51 -18.00 -9.03
N ILE A 413 -8.16 -17.87 -10.20
CA ILE A 413 -7.86 -18.69 -11.38
C ILE A 413 -6.43 -18.42 -11.88
N ALA A 414 -6.01 -17.15 -11.93
CA ALA A 414 -4.65 -16.78 -12.32
C ALA A 414 -3.61 -17.36 -11.35
N ALA A 415 -3.84 -17.25 -10.04
CA ALA A 415 -2.97 -17.82 -9.02
C ALA A 415 -2.87 -19.35 -9.14
N LEU A 416 -4.00 -20.05 -9.31
CA LEU A 416 -4.01 -21.49 -9.54
C LEU A 416 -3.22 -21.87 -10.79
N ARG A 417 -3.32 -21.09 -11.87
CA ARG A 417 -2.55 -21.32 -13.09
C ARG A 417 -1.04 -21.19 -12.83
N TYR A 418 -0.61 -20.12 -12.16
CA TYR A 418 0.80 -19.95 -11.80
C TYR A 418 1.30 -21.04 -10.85
N LEU A 419 0.49 -21.47 -9.89
CA LEU A 419 0.83 -22.55 -8.96
C LEU A 419 1.00 -23.89 -9.66
N CYS A 420 0.15 -24.23 -10.64
CA CYS A 420 0.09 -25.57 -11.23
C CYS A 420 0.86 -25.71 -12.54
N LEU A 421 0.98 -24.65 -13.35
CA LEU A 421 1.63 -24.75 -14.66
C LEU A 421 3.10 -25.10 -14.48
N GLY A 422 3.55 -26.24 -15.00
CA GLY A 422 4.95 -26.70 -14.88
C GLY A 422 5.39 -27.09 -13.46
N CYS A 423 4.45 -27.36 -12.54
CA CYS A 423 4.71 -27.85 -11.18
C CYS A 423 3.93 -29.15 -10.93
N PRO A 424 4.55 -30.33 -11.18
CA PRO A 424 3.88 -31.62 -11.05
C PRO A 424 3.25 -31.85 -9.67
N GLU A 425 3.95 -31.48 -8.59
CA GLU A 425 3.49 -31.63 -7.21
C GLU A 425 2.14 -30.94 -6.99
N ASN A 426 2.00 -29.71 -7.49
CA ASN A 426 0.76 -28.95 -7.36
C ASN A 426 -0.36 -29.47 -8.27
N GLN A 427 0.00 -29.99 -9.45
CA GLN A 427 -0.95 -30.65 -10.34
C GLN A 427 -1.52 -31.93 -9.71
N GLU A 428 -0.68 -32.68 -8.98
CA GLU A 428 -1.11 -33.87 -8.24
C GLU A 428 -2.08 -33.51 -7.12
N ILE A 429 -1.82 -32.44 -6.37
CA ILE A 429 -2.75 -31.92 -5.36
C ILE A 429 -4.09 -31.55 -6.00
N LEU A 430 -4.07 -30.78 -7.10
CA LEU A 430 -5.28 -30.36 -7.81
C LEU A 430 -6.08 -31.57 -8.36
N ALA A 431 -5.39 -32.60 -8.85
CA ALA A 431 -6.01 -33.82 -9.34
C ALA A 431 -6.60 -34.70 -8.21
N ALA A 432 -6.05 -34.63 -6.98
CA ALA A 432 -6.50 -35.44 -5.84
C ALA A 432 -7.80 -34.93 -5.19
N ILE A 433 -8.13 -33.64 -5.35
CA ILE A 433 -9.38 -33.02 -4.84
C ILE A 433 -10.64 -33.72 -5.42
N ASP A 434 -10.48 -34.42 -6.54
CA ASP A 434 -11.51 -35.06 -7.36
C ASP A 434 -12.13 -36.35 -6.78
N THR A 435 -11.63 -36.88 -5.66
CA THR A 435 -12.19 -38.10 -5.04
C THR A 435 -13.43 -37.87 -4.17
N ALA A 436 -13.87 -36.63 -3.99
CA ALA A 436 -15.17 -36.29 -3.40
C ALA A 436 -15.91 -35.32 -4.34
N PRO A 437 -16.98 -35.75 -5.03
CA PRO A 437 -17.72 -34.87 -5.93
C PRO A 437 -18.47 -33.83 -5.09
N THR A 438 -17.88 -32.68 -4.87
CA THR A 438 -18.66 -31.50 -4.49
C THR A 438 -19.26 -30.95 -5.77
N SER A 439 -20.59 -31.01 -5.89
CA SER A 439 -21.42 -30.50 -6.99
C SER A 439 -21.35 -28.97 -7.18
N ILE A 440 -20.24 -28.34 -6.82
CA ILE A 440 -20.11 -26.92 -6.48
C ILE A 440 -19.15 -26.18 -7.43
N ILE A 441 -18.31 -26.88 -8.20
CA ILE A 441 -17.34 -26.25 -9.11
C ILE A 441 -17.41 -26.92 -10.49
N ASP A 442 -17.72 -26.14 -11.53
CA ASP A 442 -17.64 -26.56 -12.93
C ASP A 442 -16.15 -26.69 -13.33
N ARG A 443 -15.57 -27.82 -12.93
CA ARG A 443 -14.14 -28.14 -13.08
C ARG A 443 -13.69 -28.02 -14.53
N ASP A 444 -14.45 -28.55 -15.47
CA ASP A 444 -14.05 -28.57 -16.88
C ASP A 444 -13.93 -27.14 -17.41
N ASN A 445 -14.83 -26.24 -16.97
CA ASN A 445 -14.76 -24.83 -17.29
C ASN A 445 -13.60 -24.12 -16.58
N VAL A 446 -13.36 -24.38 -15.29
CA VAL A 446 -12.21 -23.80 -14.57
C VAL A 446 -10.88 -24.27 -15.17
N LEU A 447 -10.71 -25.57 -15.42
CA LEU A 447 -9.50 -26.12 -16.06
C LEU A 447 -9.33 -25.56 -17.47
N ALA A 448 -10.41 -25.46 -18.25
CA ALA A 448 -10.36 -24.84 -19.56
C ALA A 448 -9.92 -23.36 -19.49
N GLN A 449 -10.43 -22.59 -18.54
CA GLN A 449 -10.01 -21.20 -18.29
C GLN A 449 -8.54 -21.10 -17.83
N MET A 450 -8.03 -22.12 -17.13
CA MET A 450 -6.61 -22.23 -16.78
C MET A 450 -5.72 -22.64 -17.96
N GLY A 451 -6.30 -23.00 -19.13
CA GLY A 451 -5.56 -23.53 -20.27
C GLY A 451 -5.09 -24.97 -20.05
N MET A 452 -5.84 -25.77 -19.29
CA MET A 452 -5.51 -27.15 -18.96
C MET A 452 -6.69 -28.10 -19.24
N ARG A 453 -6.39 -29.37 -19.47
CA ARG A 453 -7.37 -30.45 -19.58
C ARG A 453 -6.94 -31.66 -18.76
N VAL A 454 -7.91 -32.43 -18.31
CA VAL A 454 -7.65 -33.72 -17.65
C VAL A 454 -7.47 -34.79 -18.72
N VAL A 455 -6.34 -35.47 -18.70
CA VAL A 455 -6.07 -36.66 -19.50
C VAL A 455 -5.87 -37.83 -18.56
N THR A 456 -6.56 -38.93 -18.83
CA THR A 456 -6.34 -40.17 -18.09
C THR A 456 -5.12 -40.88 -18.66
N VAL A 457 -4.11 -41.11 -17.82
CA VAL A 457 -2.90 -41.84 -18.17
C VAL A 457 -2.95 -43.20 -17.49
N ASP A 458 -2.70 -44.27 -18.25
CA ASP A 458 -2.57 -45.62 -17.71
C ASP A 458 -1.23 -45.76 -16.98
N ASP A 459 -1.29 -45.95 -15.67
CA ASP A 459 -0.15 -46.07 -14.75
C ASP A 459 0.10 -47.56 -14.37
N GLY A 460 -0.14 -48.45 -15.34
CA GLY A 460 -0.05 -49.91 -15.20
C GLY A 460 -1.40 -50.63 -15.28
N PRO A 461 -1.41 -51.98 -15.19
CA PRO A 461 -2.62 -52.77 -15.38
C PRO A 461 -3.67 -52.44 -14.32
N GLY A 462 -4.70 -51.70 -14.72
CA GLY A 462 -5.86 -51.33 -13.89
C GLY A 462 -5.73 -50.03 -13.11
N LYS A 463 -4.62 -49.29 -13.21
CA LYS A 463 -4.46 -47.98 -12.55
C LYS A 463 -4.57 -46.86 -13.59
N LYS A 464 -5.68 -46.14 -13.56
CA LYS A 464 -5.85 -44.91 -14.33
C LYS A 464 -5.58 -43.73 -13.41
N ARG A 465 -4.61 -42.90 -13.76
CA ARG A 465 -4.30 -41.66 -13.03
C ARG A 465 -4.78 -40.47 -13.86
N ALA A 466 -5.50 -39.54 -13.24
CA ALA A 466 -5.79 -38.26 -13.84
C ALA A 466 -4.49 -37.44 -13.90
N LYS A 467 -4.11 -36.99 -15.09
CA LYS A 467 -2.98 -36.09 -15.33
C LYS A 467 -3.51 -34.81 -15.96
N LEU A 468 -2.99 -33.66 -15.55
CA LEU A 468 -3.30 -32.39 -16.21
C LEU A 468 -2.33 -32.17 -17.36
N GLU A 469 -2.86 -31.87 -18.54
CA GLU A 469 -2.08 -31.45 -19.71
C GLU A 469 -2.48 -30.01 -20.10
N PRO A 470 -1.56 -29.19 -20.63
CA PRO A 470 -1.92 -27.94 -21.30
C PRO A 470 -2.93 -28.20 -22.42
N LEU A 471 -3.87 -27.27 -22.61
CA LEU A 471 -4.84 -27.29 -23.71
C LEU A 471 -4.18 -27.08 -25.07
#